data_AF-A0A2W5NAS9-F1
#
_entry.id   AF-A0A2W5NAS9-F1
#
_cell.length_a   1.000
_cell.length_b   1.000
_cell.length_c   1.000
_cell.angle_alpha   90.00
_cell.angle_beta   90.00
_cell.angle_gamma   90.00
#
_symmetry.space_group_name_H-M   'P 1'
#
loop_
_entity.id
_entity.type
_entity.pdbx_description
1 polymer ?
#
loop_
_entity_poly.entity_id
_entity_poly.type
_entity_poly.pdbx_seq_one_letter_code
_entity_poly.pdbx_strand_id
1 'polypeptide(L)'
;MKMFSKVDVGGGLSDFWTYIREPRPHRWASWGVAIILPIVIFYGFSEHLVPYERPKPQIVYFENWSEQRSDAEIRADWVARAKETTRRNAEKRAEYQRLADMMGVEYDSTEADEVTRETLGEEAAAAAKQKPAPPPQSTLAERAARGAAQPADPQPAAKD
;
A
#
# COMPACT_ATOMS: atom_id res chain seq x y z
N MET A 1 27.03 18.53 35.78
CA MET A 1 27.48 19.00 34.45
C MET A 1 28.53 20.11 34.62
N LYS A 2 29.82 19.76 34.74
CA LYS A 2 30.94 20.72 34.94
C LYS A 2 32.13 20.35 34.03
N MET A 3 31.84 20.05 32.76
CA MET A 3 32.86 19.68 31.76
C MET A 3 33.17 20.82 30.77
N PHE A 4 32.28 21.81 30.65
CA PHE A 4 32.45 22.95 29.72
C PHE A 4 33.16 24.17 30.32
N SER A 5 33.39 24.22 31.64
CA SER A 5 34.02 25.37 32.32
C SER A 5 35.56 25.38 32.27
N LYS A 6 36.17 24.42 31.57
CA LYS A 6 37.63 24.29 31.38
C LYS A 6 38.03 24.36 29.91
N VAL A 7 37.10 24.66 29.01
CA VAL A 7 37.38 24.75 27.58
C VAL A 7 37.85 26.17 27.30
N ASP A 8 39.15 26.32 27.03
CA ASP A 8 39.72 27.58 26.56
C ASP A 8 39.44 27.74 25.06
N VAL A 9 38.29 28.34 24.76
CA VAL A 9 37.86 28.64 23.39
C VAL A 9 38.81 29.66 22.75
N GLY A 10 39.35 30.61 23.52
CA GLY A 10 40.26 31.64 23.02
C GLY A 10 41.62 31.07 22.62
N GLY A 11 42.22 30.27 23.49
CA GLY A 11 43.46 29.53 23.20
C GLY A 11 43.31 28.59 22.01
N GLY A 12 42.20 27.85 21.94
CA GLY A 12 41.93 26.96 20.81
C GLY A 12 41.82 27.69 19.46
N LEU A 13 41.20 28.87 19.42
CA LEU A 13 41.15 29.70 18.21
C LEU A 13 42.53 30.26 17.83
N SER A 14 43.35 30.65 18.82
CA SER A 14 44.72 31.14 18.59
C SER A 14 45.63 30.05 18.04
N ASP A 15 45.57 28.84 18.60
CA ASP A 15 46.32 27.67 18.12
C ASP A 15 45.90 27.27 16.71
N PHE A 16 44.59 27.27 16.44
CA PHE A 16 44.05 27.04 15.11
C PHE A 16 44.57 28.09 14.11
N TRP A 17 44.51 29.38 14.44
CA TRP A 17 44.97 30.43 13.55
C TRP A 17 46.48 30.39 13.30
N THR A 18 47.26 30.00 14.31
CA THR A 18 48.70 29.74 14.20
C THR A 18 48.97 28.60 13.23
N TYR A 19 48.23 27.49 13.36
CA TYR A 19 48.29 26.34 12.45
C TYR A 19 47.94 26.72 11.00
N ILE A 20 46.91 27.54 10.78
CA ILE A 20 46.52 28.00 9.44
C ILE A 20 47.62 28.81 8.76
N ARG A 21 48.28 29.70 9.51
CA ARG A 21 49.29 30.62 8.97
C ARG A 21 50.64 29.96 8.69
N GLU A 22 50.89 28.80 9.26
CA GLU A 22 52.18 28.12 9.12
C GLU A 22 52.47 27.74 7.64
N PRO A 23 53.66 28.09 7.11
CA PRO A 23 54.04 27.76 5.75
C PRO A 23 54.42 26.30 5.62
N ARG A 24 53.44 25.47 5.23
CA ARG A 24 53.61 24.04 4.96
C ARG A 24 53.52 23.71 3.48
N PRO A 25 54.23 22.68 3.00
CA PRO A 25 54.08 22.19 1.64
C PRO A 25 52.63 21.74 1.40
N HIS A 26 52.12 21.97 0.19
CA HIS A 26 50.76 21.61 -0.24
C HIS A 26 49.59 22.24 0.54
N ARG A 27 49.81 23.22 1.43
CA ARG A 27 48.73 23.85 2.21
C ARG A 27 47.54 24.29 1.34
N TRP A 28 47.79 24.95 0.22
CA TRP A 28 46.75 25.41 -0.71
C TRP A 28 46.00 24.26 -1.39
N ALA A 29 46.66 23.14 -1.65
CA ALA A 29 46.01 21.96 -2.20
C ALA A 29 45.08 21.31 -1.17
N SER A 30 45.53 21.14 0.07
CA SER A 30 44.70 20.63 1.17
C SER A 30 43.50 21.53 1.45
N TRP A 31 43.69 22.85 1.45
CA TRP A 31 42.60 23.82 1.56
C TRP A 31 41.62 23.74 0.39
N GLY A 32 42.14 23.62 -0.84
CA GLY A 32 41.33 23.44 -2.03
C GLY A 32 40.43 22.22 -1.93
N VAL A 33 40.99 21.06 -1.54
CA VAL A 33 40.20 19.83 -1.37
C VAL A 33 39.16 19.98 -0.25
N ALA A 34 39.56 20.57 0.89
CA ALA A 34 38.66 20.76 2.03
C ALA A 34 37.47 21.67 1.72
N ILE A 35 37.61 22.63 0.80
CA ILE A 35 36.55 23.54 0.38
C ILE A 35 35.74 22.95 -0.79
N ILE A 36 36.41 22.39 -1.79
CA ILE A 36 35.77 21.90 -3.02
C ILE A 36 34.92 20.66 -2.74
N LEU A 37 35.42 19.73 -1.91
CA LEU A 37 34.71 18.48 -1.62
C LEU A 37 33.30 18.71 -1.04
N PRO A 38 33.11 19.51 0.03
CA PRO A 38 31.77 19.78 0.53
C PRO A 38 30.91 20.57 -0.47
N ILE A 39 31.47 21.52 -1.23
CA ILE A 39 30.71 22.25 -2.27
C ILE A 39 30.14 21.28 -3.30
N VAL A 40 30.94 20.34 -3.81
CA VAL A 40 30.50 19.34 -4.79
C VAL A 40 29.41 18.45 -4.21
N ILE A 41 29.56 18.03 -2.95
CA ILE A 41 28.55 17.22 -2.26
C ILE A 41 27.22 17.98 -2.15
N PHE A 42 27.25 19.22 -1.64
CA PHE A 42 26.04 20.04 -1.50
C PHE A 42 25.41 20.39 -2.84
N TYR A 43 26.22 20.64 -3.87
CA TYR A 43 25.75 20.87 -5.24
C TYR A 43 25.01 19.64 -5.78
N GLY A 44 25.61 18.44 -5.68
CA GLY A 44 24.94 17.20 -6.12
C GLY A 44 23.64 16.91 -5.38
N PHE A 45 23.59 17.25 -4.10
CA PHE A 45 22.38 17.15 -3.29
C PHE A 45 21.31 18.19 -3.70
N SER A 46 21.70 19.42 -4.03
CA SER A 46 20.75 20.51 -4.36
C SER A 46 19.77 20.16 -5.50
N GLU A 47 20.23 19.42 -6.52
CA GLU A 47 19.39 18.96 -7.64
C GLU A 47 18.34 17.92 -7.21
N HIS A 48 18.62 17.15 -6.15
CA HIS A 48 17.80 16.01 -5.72
C HIS A 48 17.00 16.29 -4.44
N LEU A 49 17.23 17.43 -3.78
CA LEU A 49 16.53 17.81 -2.55
C LEU A 49 15.20 18.52 -2.79
N VAL A 50 14.90 18.96 -4.02
CA VAL A 50 13.56 19.50 -4.32
C VAL A 50 12.58 18.33 -4.19
N PRO A 51 11.69 18.32 -3.17
CA PRO A 51 10.71 17.26 -3.05
C PRO A 51 9.86 17.32 -4.30
N TYR A 52 9.79 16.21 -5.04
CA TYR A 52 8.84 16.08 -6.13
C TYR A 52 7.46 16.52 -5.63
N GLU A 53 6.96 17.64 -6.16
CA GLU A 53 5.67 18.17 -5.78
C GLU A 53 4.65 17.15 -6.28
N ARG A 54 4.09 16.36 -5.35
CA ARG A 54 3.15 15.29 -5.72
C ARG A 54 2.02 15.93 -6.54
N PRO A 55 1.60 15.31 -7.67
CA PRO A 55 0.49 15.83 -8.43
C PRO A 55 -0.70 16.01 -7.48
N LYS A 56 -1.28 17.21 -7.48
CA LYS A 56 -2.44 17.51 -6.63
C LYS A 56 -3.53 16.48 -6.96
N PRO A 57 -4.24 15.93 -5.95
CA PRO A 57 -5.33 15.01 -6.22
C PRO A 57 -6.36 15.69 -7.13
N GLN A 58 -6.62 15.08 -8.28
CA GLN A 58 -7.62 15.58 -9.22
C GLN A 58 -8.99 15.08 -8.75
N ILE A 59 -9.89 16.01 -8.44
CA ILE A 59 -11.29 15.67 -8.14
C ILE A 59 -12.02 15.59 -9.47
N VAL A 60 -12.19 14.37 -10.00
CA VAL A 60 -12.98 14.12 -11.21
C VAL A 60 -14.43 13.87 -10.78
N TYR A 61 -15.31 14.81 -11.12
CA TYR A 61 -16.75 14.62 -10.96
C TYR A 61 -17.28 13.87 -12.18
N PHE A 62 -17.87 12.70 -11.96
CA PHE A 62 -18.61 11.96 -12.98
C PHE A 62 -20.08 11.92 -12.58
N GLU A 63 -20.96 12.13 -13.55
CA GLU A 63 -22.40 12.04 -13.36
C GLU A 63 -22.79 10.55 -13.36
N ASN A 64 -23.18 10.04 -12.20
CA ASN A 64 -23.52 8.63 -12.00
C ASN A 64 -25.04 8.35 -12.10
N TRP A 65 -25.86 9.38 -12.36
CA TRP A 65 -27.31 9.28 -12.38
C TRP A 65 -27.90 10.24 -13.41
N SER A 66 -28.85 9.74 -14.21
CA SER A 66 -29.61 10.58 -15.15
C SER A 66 -30.76 11.30 -14.44
N GLU A 67 -30.94 12.59 -14.71
CA GLU A 67 -32.10 13.37 -14.21
C GLU A 67 -33.46 12.78 -14.65
N GLN A 68 -33.49 12.02 -15.74
CA GLN A 68 -34.71 11.46 -16.34
C GLN A 68 -35.14 10.12 -15.72
N ARG A 69 -34.46 9.64 -14.68
CA ARG A 69 -34.72 8.34 -14.07
C ARG A 69 -36.03 8.34 -13.28
N SER A 70 -36.86 7.32 -13.47
CA SER A 70 -38.13 7.22 -12.73
C SER A 70 -37.92 6.69 -11.30
N ASP A 71 -38.80 7.09 -10.37
CA ASP A 71 -38.80 6.57 -8.99
C ASP A 71 -38.94 5.05 -8.92
N ALA A 72 -39.68 4.44 -9.85
CA ALA A 72 -39.86 2.99 -9.92
C ALA A 72 -38.55 2.28 -10.25
N GLU A 73 -37.79 2.84 -11.19
CA GLU A 73 -36.47 2.32 -11.56
C GLU A 73 -35.46 2.47 -10.43
N ILE A 74 -35.48 3.61 -9.72
CA ILE A 74 -34.65 3.85 -8.54
C ILE A 74 -34.93 2.79 -7.47
N ARG A 75 -36.21 2.53 -7.16
CA ARG A 75 -36.59 1.49 -6.19
C ARG A 75 -36.16 0.11 -6.63
N ALA A 76 -36.35 -0.25 -7.89
CA ALA A 76 -35.93 -1.55 -8.42
C ALA A 76 -34.41 -1.75 -8.28
N ASP A 77 -33.62 -0.72 -8.58
CA ASP A 77 -32.16 -0.73 -8.46
C ASP A 77 -31.70 -0.81 -7.00
N TRP A 78 -32.36 -0.10 -6.07
CA TRP A 78 -32.09 -0.25 -4.64
C TRP A 78 -32.37 -1.66 -4.13
N VAL A 79 -33.50 -2.26 -4.54
CA VAL A 79 -33.82 -3.65 -4.19
C VAL A 79 -32.78 -4.61 -4.78
N ALA A 80 -32.37 -4.40 -6.03
CA ALA A 80 -31.34 -5.22 -6.67
C ALA A 80 -29.99 -5.11 -5.94
N ARG A 81 -29.56 -3.89 -5.58
CA ARG A 81 -28.33 -3.68 -4.80
C ARG A 81 -28.42 -4.26 -3.39
N ALA A 82 -29.57 -4.14 -2.72
CA ALA A 82 -29.79 -4.75 -1.41
C ALA A 82 -29.65 -6.27 -1.48
N LYS A 83 -30.28 -6.91 -2.48
CA LYS A 83 -30.14 -8.36 -2.72
C LYS A 83 -28.70 -8.76 -3.02
N GLU A 84 -27.99 -8.03 -3.90
CA GLU A 84 -26.59 -8.34 -4.20
C GLU A 84 -25.71 -8.21 -2.95
N THR A 85 -25.90 -7.15 -2.17
CA THR A 85 -25.15 -6.91 -0.93
C THR A 85 -25.41 -8.01 0.09
N THR A 86 -26.66 -8.41 0.29
CA THR A 86 -27.00 -9.52 1.19
C THR A 86 -26.40 -10.83 0.72
N ARG A 87 -26.40 -11.10 -0.60
CA ARG A 87 -25.74 -12.28 -1.18
C ARG A 87 -24.24 -12.30 -0.87
N ARG A 88 -23.54 -11.18 -1.08
CA ARG A 88 -22.10 -11.07 -0.78
C ARG A 88 -21.81 -11.23 0.71
N ASN A 89 -22.64 -10.66 1.56
CA ASN A 89 -22.51 -10.81 3.00
C ASN A 89 -22.73 -12.25 3.44
N ALA A 90 -23.68 -12.98 2.83
CA ALA A 90 -23.91 -14.39 3.09
C ALA A 90 -22.71 -15.25 2.66
N GLU A 91 -22.13 -15.00 1.47
CA GLU A 91 -20.90 -15.66 1.01
C GLU A 91 -19.75 -15.43 2.01
N LYS A 92 -19.56 -14.18 2.47
CA LYS A 92 -18.52 -13.85 3.45
C LYS A 92 -18.75 -14.51 4.80
N ARG A 93 -20.00 -14.58 5.27
CA ARG A 93 -20.35 -15.28 6.51
C ARG A 93 -20.06 -16.76 6.44
N ALA A 94 -20.32 -17.41 5.30
CA ALA A 94 -19.96 -18.81 5.10
C ALA A 94 -18.43 -19.03 5.15
N GLU A 95 -17.63 -18.08 4.64
CA GLU A 95 -16.17 -18.12 4.79
C GLU A 95 -15.74 -18.01 6.27
N TYR A 96 -16.34 -17.08 7.03
CA TYR A 96 -16.02 -16.92 8.45
C TYR A 96 -16.44 -18.11 9.31
N GLN A 97 -17.60 -18.73 9.01
CA GLN A 97 -18.04 -19.93 9.70
C GLN A 97 -17.04 -21.07 9.51
N ARG A 98 -16.57 -21.30 8.28
CA ARG A 98 -15.51 -22.29 7.99
C ARG A 98 -14.23 -22.01 8.76
N LEU A 99 -13.83 -20.75 8.87
CA LEU A 99 -12.65 -20.36 9.65
C LEU A 99 -12.85 -20.64 11.14
N ALA A 100 -14.04 -20.36 11.68
CA ALA A 100 -14.38 -20.63 13.07
C ALA A 100 -14.35 -22.13 13.38
N ASP A 101 -14.91 -22.96 12.49
CA ASP A 101 -14.87 -24.43 12.57
C ASP A 101 -13.43 -24.96 12.64
N MET A 102 -12.54 -24.40 11.81
CA MET A 102 -11.11 -24.75 11.81
C MET A 102 -10.39 -24.36 13.11
N MET A 103 -10.83 -23.27 13.74
CA MET A 103 -10.24 -22.73 14.97
C MET A 103 -10.91 -23.28 16.25
N GLY A 104 -11.98 -24.07 16.10
CA GLY A 104 -12.77 -24.58 17.23
C GLY A 104 -13.52 -23.49 17.99
N VAL A 105 -13.90 -22.40 17.32
CA VAL A 105 -14.63 -21.27 17.90
C VAL A 105 -16.08 -21.34 17.45
N GLU A 106 -17.02 -21.12 18.37
CA GLU A 106 -18.44 -21.04 18.04
C GLU A 106 -18.74 -19.76 17.25
N TYR A 107 -19.50 -19.89 16.15
CA TYR A 107 -19.88 -18.76 15.29
C TYR A 107 -21.40 -18.71 15.14
N ASP A 108 -22.02 -17.72 15.79
CA ASP A 108 -23.46 -17.50 15.69
C ASP A 108 -23.81 -16.65 14.46
N SER A 109 -24.49 -17.28 13.50
CA SER A 109 -25.00 -16.63 12.28
C SER A 109 -26.53 -16.55 12.23
N THR A 110 -27.23 -16.89 13.32
CA THR A 110 -28.67 -17.18 13.31
C THR A 110 -29.52 -16.01 12.81
N GLU A 111 -29.35 -14.82 13.40
CA GLU A 111 -30.08 -13.61 12.98
C GLU A 111 -29.71 -13.19 11.55
N ALA A 112 -28.42 -13.30 11.21
CA ALA A 112 -27.92 -12.92 9.89
C ALA A 112 -28.48 -13.84 8.78
N ASP A 113 -28.71 -15.11 9.10
CA ASP A 113 -29.29 -16.10 8.20
C ASP A 113 -30.79 -15.90 8.00
N GLU A 114 -31.51 -15.50 9.05
CA GLU A 114 -32.92 -15.12 8.96
C GLU A 114 -33.10 -13.93 8.01
N VAL A 115 -32.36 -12.85 8.22
CA VAL A 115 -32.40 -11.67 7.33
C VAL A 115 -32.00 -12.04 5.89
N THR A 116 -31.07 -12.98 5.72
CA THR A 116 -30.66 -13.44 4.39
C THR A 116 -31.80 -14.21 3.69
N ARG A 117 -32.54 -15.06 4.41
CA ARG A 117 -33.71 -15.77 3.88
C ARG A 117 -34.84 -14.82 3.52
N GLU A 118 -35.12 -13.82 4.36
CA GLU A 118 -36.15 -12.83 4.09
C GLU A 118 -35.84 -11.99 2.84
N THR A 119 -34.58 -11.61 2.66
CA THR A 119 -34.18 -10.72 1.56
C THR A 119 -33.95 -11.43 0.23
N LEU A 120 -33.41 -12.65 0.24
CA LEU A 120 -33.07 -13.42 -0.97
C LEU A 120 -34.09 -14.52 -1.31
N GLY A 121 -34.88 -14.96 -0.34
CA GLY A 121 -35.67 -16.18 -0.40
C GLY A 121 -34.89 -17.41 0.08
N GLU A 122 -35.64 -18.43 0.52
CA GLU A 122 -35.13 -19.71 1.06
C GLU A 122 -34.11 -20.37 0.12
N GLU A 123 -34.42 -20.49 -1.17
CA GLU A 123 -33.57 -21.19 -2.15
C GLU A 123 -32.23 -20.48 -2.38
N ALA A 124 -32.25 -19.15 -2.51
CA ALA A 124 -31.05 -18.36 -2.74
C ALA A 124 -30.16 -18.27 -1.49
N ALA A 125 -30.77 -18.22 -0.30
CA ALA A 125 -30.05 -18.28 0.97
C ALA A 125 -29.37 -19.65 1.17
N ALA A 126 -30.06 -20.74 0.85
CA ALA A 126 -29.48 -22.09 0.89
C ALA A 126 -28.31 -22.25 -0.10
N ALA A 127 -28.47 -21.74 -1.32
CA ALA A 127 -27.40 -21.77 -2.33
C ALA A 127 -26.15 -20.97 -1.93
N ALA A 128 -26.32 -19.84 -1.23
CA ALA A 128 -25.19 -19.05 -0.73
C ALA A 128 -24.35 -19.81 0.32
N LYS A 129 -24.99 -20.69 1.10
CA LYS A 129 -24.29 -21.56 2.07
C LYS A 129 -23.59 -22.76 1.42
N GLN A 130 -24.12 -23.27 0.30
CA GLN A 130 -23.65 -24.51 -0.34
C GLN A 130 -22.48 -24.34 -1.33
N LYS A 131 -22.06 -23.12 -1.69
CA LYS A 131 -21.05 -22.88 -2.75
C LYS A 131 -19.60 -23.26 -2.36
N PRO A 132 -18.75 -23.59 -3.35
CA PRO A 132 -17.96 -24.82 -3.41
C PRO A 132 -16.90 -24.95 -2.32
N ALA A 133 -16.48 -26.19 -2.09
CA ALA A 133 -15.29 -26.50 -1.32
C ALA A 133 -14.10 -25.64 -1.82
N PRO A 134 -13.24 -25.14 -0.92
CA PRO A 134 -12.03 -24.43 -1.32
C PRO A 134 -11.28 -25.25 -2.37
N PRO A 135 -10.68 -24.62 -3.40
CA PRO A 135 -9.75 -25.35 -4.25
C PRO A 135 -8.75 -26.05 -3.34
N PRO A 136 -8.46 -27.35 -3.56
CA PRO A 136 -7.54 -28.09 -2.70
C PRO A 136 -6.26 -27.27 -2.58
N GLN A 137 -5.89 -26.93 -1.34
CA GLN A 137 -4.70 -26.13 -1.11
C GLN A 137 -3.51 -26.95 -1.61
N SER A 138 -3.00 -26.59 -2.79
CA SER A 138 -1.82 -27.21 -3.36
C SER A 138 -0.69 -27.08 -2.33
N THR A 139 -0.16 -28.21 -1.86
CA THR A 139 0.98 -28.19 -0.93
C THR A 139 2.21 -27.57 -1.61
N LEU A 140 3.19 -27.09 -0.84
CA LEU A 140 4.46 -26.59 -1.42
C LEU A 140 5.13 -27.63 -2.33
N ALA A 141 5.03 -28.92 -1.97
CA ALA A 141 5.52 -30.03 -2.78
C ALA A 141 4.74 -30.16 -4.10
N GLU A 142 3.43 -30.00 -4.06
CA GLU A 142 2.57 -30.06 -5.24
C GLU A 142 2.72 -28.85 -6.17
N ARG A 143 3.00 -27.67 -5.60
CA ARG A 143 3.32 -26.44 -6.34
C ARG A 143 4.73 -26.49 -6.95
N ALA A 144 5.68 -27.12 -6.25
CA ALA A 144 7.02 -27.40 -6.78
C ALA A 144 6.97 -28.45 -7.90
N ALA A 145 6.13 -29.48 -7.77
CA ALA A 145 5.95 -30.52 -8.78
C ALA A 145 5.24 -30.01 -10.05
N ARG A 146 4.39 -28.96 -9.94
CA ARG A 146 3.66 -28.38 -11.08
C ARG A 146 4.55 -27.54 -12.02
N GLY A 147 5.80 -27.25 -11.61
CA GLY A 147 6.70 -26.39 -12.36
C GLY A 147 6.23 -24.93 -12.39
N ALA A 148 7.15 -23.99 -12.55
CA ALA A 148 6.80 -22.60 -12.79
C ALA A 148 5.92 -22.54 -14.05
N ALA A 149 4.67 -22.09 -13.90
CA ALA A 149 3.81 -21.79 -15.05
C ALA A 149 4.62 -20.87 -15.98
N GLN A 150 4.90 -21.40 -17.17
CA GLN A 150 5.65 -20.71 -18.21
C GLN A 150 4.99 -19.35 -18.46
N PRO A 151 5.72 -18.23 -18.44
CA PRO A 151 5.15 -16.96 -18.81
C PRO A 151 4.60 -17.08 -20.23
N ALA A 152 3.33 -16.72 -20.40
CA ALA A 152 2.65 -16.72 -21.69
C ALA A 152 3.52 -15.97 -22.72
N ASP A 153 3.77 -16.61 -23.86
CA ASP A 153 4.50 -16.02 -24.98
C ASP A 153 3.90 -14.65 -25.34
N PRO A 154 4.71 -13.60 -25.51
CA PRO A 154 4.21 -12.34 -26.02
C PRO A 154 3.73 -12.54 -27.45
N GLN A 155 2.42 -12.42 -27.63
CA GLN A 155 1.74 -12.43 -28.92
C GLN A 155 2.34 -11.33 -29.82
N PRO A 156 2.77 -11.63 -31.06
CA PRO A 156 3.36 -10.63 -31.92
C PRO A 156 2.32 -9.59 -32.32
N ALA A 157 2.64 -8.33 -32.07
CA ALA A 157 1.85 -7.18 -32.49
C ALA A 157 1.64 -7.23 -34.02
N ALA A 158 0.37 -7.34 -34.42
CA ALA A 158 -0.03 -7.09 -35.80
C ALA A 158 0.32 -5.64 -36.14
N LYS A 159 1.17 -5.47 -37.15
CA LYS A 159 1.33 -4.19 -37.86
C LYS A 159 0.18 -4.10 -38.86
N ASP A 160 -0.63 -3.07 -38.73
CA ASP A 160 -1.32 -2.38 -39.82
C ASP A 160 -1.26 -0.88 -39.54
#